data_AF-A0A819MDM9-F1
#
_entry.id   AF-A0A819MDM9-F1
#
_cell.length_a   1.000
_cell.length_b   1.000
_cell.length_c   1.000
_cell.angle_alpha   90.00
_cell.angle_beta   90.00
_cell.angle_gamma   90.00
#
_symmetry.space_group_name_H-M   'P 1'
#
loop_
_entity.id
_entity.type
_entity.pdbx_description
1 polymer ?
#
loop_
_entity_poly.entity_id
_entity_poly.type
_entity_poly.pdbx_seq_one_letter_code
_entity_poly.pdbx_strand_id
1 'polypeptide(L)'
;SEEDGGVLYPLDFRQIRWKLKQLLVDGFTIVPNRLYKYLHHSQSQLKQKQFWFYHHNVSTNNIDEYKNLSFEESYLWMGNFDSERVVAKHTARIAQCFTSTEETIQIPAEYVKYINDVETADGKYNFTDGCGTMSTILRDEVRRSFFFKTLPPGIPQ
;
A
#
# COMPACT_ATOMS: atom_id res chain seq x y z
N SER A 1 2.67 -20.42 23.36
CA SER A 1 1.75 -21.03 24.33
C SER A 1 1.33 -19.94 25.30
N GLU A 2 0.04 -19.91 25.65
CA GLU A 2 -0.68 -18.89 26.43
C GLU A 2 -1.33 -17.76 25.59
N GLU A 3 -2.33 -18.18 24.81
CA GLU A 3 -3.53 -17.39 24.55
C GLU A 3 -4.46 -17.48 25.77
N ASP A 4 -4.08 -16.86 26.90
CA ASP A 4 -5.01 -16.74 28.02
C ASP A 4 -5.51 -15.29 28.09
N GLY A 5 -6.82 -15.11 27.92
CA GLY A 5 -7.52 -13.83 27.81
C GLY A 5 -7.61 -13.08 29.14
N GLY A 6 -6.52 -13.07 29.91
CA GLY A 6 -6.42 -12.38 31.19
C GLY A 6 -6.68 -10.87 31.04
N VAL A 7 -7.37 -10.30 32.03
CA VAL A 7 -7.66 -8.87 32.08
C VAL A 7 -6.33 -8.11 32.17
N LEU A 8 -5.97 -7.40 31.09
CA LEU A 8 -4.80 -6.52 31.07
C LEU A 8 -5.01 -5.37 32.06
N TYR A 9 -4.10 -5.18 33.01
CA TYR A 9 -4.18 -4.07 33.96
C TYR A 9 -3.76 -2.76 33.29
N PRO A 10 -4.19 -1.58 33.79
CA PRO A 10 -3.86 -0.28 33.19
C PRO A 10 -2.35 -0.01 33.01
N LEU A 11 -1.52 -0.56 33.89
CA LEU A 11 -0.05 -0.48 33.80
C LEU A 11 0.51 -1.30 32.63
N ASP A 12 -0.07 -2.47 32.35
CA ASP A 12 0.32 -3.33 31.22
C ASP A 12 -0.04 -2.64 29.89
N PHE A 13 -1.22 -2.01 29.83
CA PHE A 13 -1.62 -1.20 28.68
C PHE A 13 -0.65 -0.04 28.42
N ARG A 14 -0.18 0.65 29.46
CA ARG A 14 0.77 1.76 29.32
C ARG A 14 2.12 1.28 28.77
N GLN A 15 2.61 0.15 29.28
CA GLN A 15 3.88 -0.44 28.84
C GLN A 15 3.80 -0.93 27.39
N ILE A 16 2.72 -1.64 27.03
CA ILE A 16 2.49 -2.12 25.66
C ILE A 16 2.39 -0.93 24.70
N ARG A 17 1.60 0.09 25.04
CA ARG A 17 1.45 1.30 24.23
C ARG A 17 2.79 2.02 24.04
N TRP A 18 3.60 2.10 25.08
CA TRP A 18 4.92 2.71 25.01
C TRP A 18 5.85 1.93 24.07
N LYS A 19 5.92 0.60 24.21
CA LYS A 19 6.72 -0.24 23.31
C LYS A 19 6.27 -0.13 21.85
N LEU A 20 4.96 -0.18 21.60
CA LEU A 20 4.41 -0.02 20.26
C LEU A 20 4.76 1.35 19.67
N LYS A 21 4.67 2.42 20.48
CA LYS A 21 5.09 3.76 20.06
C LYS A 21 6.57 3.81 19.69
N GLN A 22 7.44 3.19 20.49
CA GLN A 22 8.88 3.12 20.18
C GLN A 22 9.14 2.38 18.87
N LEU A 23 8.49 1.23 18.64
CA LEU A 23 8.62 0.51 17.38
C LEU A 23 8.15 1.35 16.18
N LEU A 24 7.04 2.08 16.31
CA LEU A 24 6.50 2.89 15.21
C LEU A 24 7.32 4.16 14.94
N VAL A 25 7.96 4.74 15.96
CA VAL A 25 8.72 6.00 15.83
C VAL A 25 10.19 5.72 15.50
N ASP A 26 10.83 4.84 16.26
CA ASP A 26 12.27 4.59 16.19
C ASP A 26 12.60 3.46 15.22
N GLY A 27 11.63 2.59 14.93
CA GLY A 27 11.84 1.38 14.14
C GLY A 27 12.48 0.25 14.97
N PHE A 28 12.98 -0.77 14.28
CA PHE A 28 13.68 -1.89 14.90
C PHE A 28 14.64 -2.57 13.93
N THR A 29 15.56 -3.37 14.47
CA THR A 29 16.56 -4.11 13.71
C THR A 29 16.35 -5.60 13.91
N ILE A 30 16.12 -6.35 12.82
CA ILE A 30 16.10 -7.83 12.85
C ILE A 30 17.46 -8.38 12.43
N VAL A 31 18.01 -7.82 11.34
CA VAL A 31 19.30 -8.21 10.76
C VAL A 31 20.32 -7.14 11.10
N PRO A 32 21.57 -7.48 11.46
CA PRO A 32 22.62 -6.50 11.71
C PRO A 32 22.70 -5.44 10.60
N ASN A 33 22.84 -4.17 10.99
CA ASN A 33 22.92 -3.02 10.10
C ASN A 33 21.67 -2.73 9.25
N ARG A 34 20.52 -3.34 9.54
CA ARG A 34 19.25 -3.04 8.85
C ARG A 34 18.19 -2.52 9.80
N LEU A 35 18.02 -1.19 9.82
CA LEU A 35 16.95 -0.53 10.55
C LEU A 35 15.67 -0.52 9.71
N TYR A 36 14.64 -1.19 10.20
CA TYR A 36 13.30 -1.18 9.63
C TYR A 36 12.49 -0.09 10.32
N LYS A 37 12.05 0.92 9.57
CA LYS A 37 11.16 1.97 10.09
C LYS A 37 9.74 1.77 9.57
N TYR A 38 8.78 2.29 10.34
CA TYR A 38 7.37 2.24 9.96
C TYR A 38 7.17 2.91 8.59
N LEU A 39 6.47 2.21 7.70
CA LEU A 39 6.10 2.71 6.38
C LEU A 39 4.62 3.05 6.34
N HIS A 40 3.71 2.08 6.50
CA HIS A 40 2.29 2.38 6.43
C HIS A 40 1.41 1.30 7.06
N HIS A 41 0.09 1.54 7.07
CA HIS A 41 -0.92 0.52 7.36
C HIS A 41 -2.22 0.82 6.62
N SER A 42 -3.02 -0.22 6.37
CA SER A 42 -4.43 -0.07 5.99
C SER A 42 -5.35 -0.10 7.22
N GLN A 43 -6.61 0.33 7.05
CA GLN A 43 -7.60 0.29 8.14
C GLN A 43 -7.86 -1.13 8.66
N SER A 44 -7.84 -2.15 7.78
CA SER A 44 -8.03 -3.54 8.17
C SER A 44 -6.82 -4.07 8.95
N GLN A 45 -5.61 -3.72 8.51
CA GLN A 45 -4.37 -4.05 9.22
C GLN A 45 -4.31 -3.39 10.59
N LEU A 46 -4.72 -2.13 10.72
CA LEU A 46 -4.77 -1.45 12.00
C LEU A 46 -5.68 -2.19 13.00
N LYS A 47 -6.85 -2.67 12.55
CA LYS A 47 -7.76 -3.50 13.37
C LYS A 47 -7.10 -4.82 13.80
N GLN A 48 -6.29 -5.41 12.92
CA GLN A 48 -5.54 -6.63 13.17
C GLN A 48 -4.17 -6.40 13.84
N LYS A 49 -3.83 -5.15 14.17
CA LYS A 49 -2.54 -4.75 14.76
C LYS A 49 -1.32 -5.08 13.88
N GLN A 50 -1.49 -4.96 12.56
CA GLN A 50 -0.45 -5.19 11.55
C GLN A 50 0.00 -3.86 10.94
N PHE A 51 1.28 -3.78 10.59
CA PHE A 51 1.91 -2.59 10.02
C PHE A 51 3.00 -3.00 9.04
N TRP A 52 3.21 -2.19 8.00
CA TRP A 52 4.35 -2.33 7.11
C TRP A 52 5.55 -1.57 7.66
N PHE A 53 6.70 -2.23 7.66
CA PHE A 53 7.99 -1.66 7.98
C PHE A 53 8.92 -1.85 6.79
N TYR A 54 9.79 -0.87 6.56
CA TYR A 54 10.66 -0.82 5.40
C TYR A 54 12.07 -0.43 5.79
N HIS A 55 13.04 -0.96 5.05
CA HIS A 55 14.44 -0.60 5.19
C HIS A 55 14.91 -0.06 3.85
N HIS A 56 15.43 1.16 3.83
CA HIS A 56 16.10 1.70 2.66
C HIS A 56 17.61 1.70 2.89
N ASN A 57 18.33 1.20 1.90
CA ASN A 57 19.79 1.23 1.85
C ASN A 57 20.22 2.65 1.52
N VAL A 58 20.79 3.34 2.51
CA VAL A 58 21.48 4.61 2.26
C VAL A 58 22.86 4.24 1.71
N SER A 59 22.98 4.05 0.40
CA SER A 59 24.28 3.74 -0.22
C SER A 59 25.25 4.89 0.04
N THR A 60 26.17 4.68 0.98
CA THR A 60 27.42 5.41 1.05
C THR A 60 28.46 4.58 0.30
N ASN A 61 28.61 4.87 -1.00
CA ASN A 61 29.80 4.56 -1.81
C ASN A 61 30.07 3.10 -2.21
N ASN A 62 29.15 2.14 -2.06
CA ASN A 62 29.36 0.79 -2.60
C ASN A 62 28.49 0.57 -3.85
N ILE A 63 29.18 0.33 -4.96
CA ILE A 63 28.68 0.23 -6.33
C ILE A 63 27.84 -1.06 -6.57
N ASP A 64 27.80 -1.97 -5.59
CA ASP A 64 27.24 -3.32 -5.75
C ASP A 64 25.97 -3.63 -4.92
N GLU A 65 25.38 -2.66 -4.22
CA GLU A 65 24.12 -2.90 -3.49
C GLU A 65 22.91 -2.33 -4.26
N TYR A 66 21.86 -3.16 -4.43
CA TYR A 66 20.61 -2.80 -5.10
C TYR A 66 20.00 -1.56 -4.40
N LYS A 67 20.12 -0.38 -5.03
CA LYS A 67 19.55 0.86 -4.50
C LYS A 67 18.03 0.72 -4.49
N ASN A 68 17.44 0.78 -3.31
CA ASN A 68 15.99 0.85 -3.15
C ASN A 68 15.57 2.29 -2.82
N LEU A 69 14.28 2.58 -2.99
CA LEU A 69 13.75 3.93 -2.79
C LEU A 69 13.91 4.35 -1.32
N SER A 70 14.23 5.62 -1.07
CA SER A 70 14.07 6.21 0.27
C SER A 70 12.59 6.19 0.69
N PHE A 71 12.32 6.54 1.95
CA PHE A 71 10.94 6.70 2.41
C PHE A 71 10.21 7.78 1.61
N GLU A 72 10.85 8.94 1.43
CA GLU A 72 10.31 10.07 0.67
C GLU A 72 10.11 9.70 -0.80
N GLU A 73 11.10 9.04 -1.42
CA GLU A 73 11.00 8.54 -2.79
C GLU A 73 9.86 7.51 -2.93
N SER A 74 9.66 6.66 -1.92
CA SER A 74 8.57 5.67 -1.90
C SER A 74 7.20 6.36 -1.84
N TYR A 75 7.01 7.37 -1.00
CA TYR A 75 5.74 8.10 -0.94
C TYR A 75 5.49 8.91 -2.21
N LEU A 76 6.52 9.54 -2.78
CA LEU A 76 6.42 10.23 -4.08
C LEU A 76 6.03 9.27 -5.20
N TRP A 77 6.59 8.06 -5.20
CA TRP A 77 6.22 7.00 -6.14
C TRP A 77 4.76 6.55 -5.98
N MET A 78 4.25 6.45 -4.76
CA MET A 78 2.84 6.09 -4.50
C MET A 78 1.86 7.14 -5.04
N GLY A 79 2.28 8.39 -5.14
CA GLY A 79 1.51 9.46 -5.77
C GLY A 79 1.54 10.77 -4.97
N ASN A 80 0.84 11.77 -5.49
CA ASN A 80 0.63 13.03 -4.79
C ASN A 80 -0.70 12.98 -4.02
N PHE A 81 -0.63 13.13 -2.70
CA PHE A 81 -1.79 13.11 -1.80
C PHE A 81 -2.03 14.47 -1.11
N ASP A 82 -1.35 15.55 -1.52
CA ASP A 82 -1.38 16.87 -0.87
C ASP A 82 -2.78 17.53 -0.86
N SER A 83 -3.64 17.14 -1.81
CA SER A 83 -5.03 17.64 -1.89
C SER A 83 -5.96 16.99 -0.86
N GLU A 84 -5.56 15.88 -0.23
CA GLU A 84 -6.41 15.13 0.69
C GLU A 84 -6.26 15.65 2.12
N ARG A 85 -7.23 16.48 2.55
CA ARG A 85 -7.24 17.10 3.88
C ARG A 85 -7.73 16.16 4.98
N VAL A 86 -8.43 15.08 4.62
CA VAL A 86 -8.96 14.13 5.59
C VAL A 86 -7.93 13.02 5.82
N VAL A 87 -7.33 12.99 7.01
CA VAL A 87 -6.29 12.02 7.40
C VAL A 87 -6.71 10.57 7.09
N ALA A 88 -7.95 10.21 7.39
CA ALA A 88 -8.45 8.85 7.12
C ALA A 88 -8.46 8.51 5.62
N LYS A 89 -8.86 9.46 4.76
CA LYS A 89 -8.84 9.28 3.30
C LYS A 89 -7.42 9.26 2.77
N HIS A 90 -6.55 10.12 3.28
CA HIS A 90 -5.13 10.16 2.91
C HIS A 90 -4.45 8.81 3.19
N THR A 91 -4.62 8.28 4.41
CA THR A 91 -4.12 6.95 4.78
C THR A 91 -4.72 5.85 3.90
N ALA A 92 -6.02 5.92 3.58
CA ALA A 92 -6.69 4.95 2.72
C ALA A 92 -6.14 4.94 1.29
N ARG A 93 -5.87 6.12 0.70
CA ARG A 93 -5.30 6.25 -0.65
C ARG A 93 -3.89 5.66 -0.72
N ILE A 94 -3.02 5.97 0.24
CA ILE A 94 -1.68 5.36 0.32
C ILE A 94 -1.78 3.84 0.49
N ALA A 95 -2.72 3.35 1.31
CA ALA A 95 -2.89 1.92 1.56
C ALA A 95 -3.30 1.12 0.31
N GLN A 96 -3.85 1.76 -0.73
CA GLN A 96 -4.18 1.09 -2.00
C GLN A 96 -2.92 0.58 -2.72
N CYS A 97 -1.79 1.28 -2.61
CA CYS A 97 -0.52 0.89 -3.22
C CYS A 97 0.06 -0.41 -2.66
N PHE A 98 -0.48 -0.90 -1.53
CA PHE A 98 -0.02 -2.12 -0.87
C PHE A 98 -1.03 -3.27 -0.98
N THR A 99 -2.07 -3.10 -1.79
CA THR A 99 -2.97 -4.20 -2.10
C THR A 99 -2.30 -5.19 -3.05
N SER A 100 -2.55 -6.48 -2.85
CA SER A 100 -2.06 -7.50 -3.77
C SER A 100 -2.78 -7.33 -5.11
N THR A 101 -2.03 -7.01 -6.16
CA THR A 101 -2.56 -6.88 -7.51
C THR A 101 -1.90 -7.90 -8.42
N GLU A 102 -2.70 -8.55 -9.25
CA GLU A 102 -2.19 -9.39 -10.33
C GLU A 102 -1.96 -8.50 -11.55
N GLU A 103 -0.73 -8.46 -12.06
CA GLU A 103 -0.43 -7.76 -13.31
C GLU A 103 -1.21 -8.44 -14.46
N THR A 104 -1.86 -7.68 -15.32
CA THR A 104 -2.72 -8.24 -16.38
C THR A 104 -2.15 -7.96 -17.76
N ILE A 105 -2.20 -6.70 -18.18
CA ILE A 105 -1.73 -6.21 -19.47
C ILE A 105 -1.11 -4.82 -19.27
N GLN A 106 -0.12 -4.49 -20.10
CA GLN A 106 0.46 -3.16 -20.12
C GLN A 106 -0.30 -2.30 -21.13
N ILE A 107 -0.76 -1.14 -20.69
CA ILE A 107 -1.54 -0.20 -21.51
C ILE A 107 -0.65 1.00 -21.82
N PRO A 108 -0.36 1.28 -23.11
CA PRO A 108 0.37 2.49 -23.48
C PRO A 108 -0.38 3.76 -23.05
N ALA A 109 0.37 4.80 -22.67
CA ALA A 109 -0.19 6.01 -22.07
C ALA A 109 -1.17 6.74 -23.01
N GLU A 110 -0.99 6.62 -24.33
CA GLU A 110 -1.88 7.19 -25.34
C GLU A 110 -3.31 6.63 -25.33
N TYR A 111 -3.52 5.45 -24.73
CA TYR A 111 -4.85 4.84 -24.56
C TYR A 111 -5.50 5.20 -23.22
N VAL A 112 -4.83 5.99 -22.37
CA VAL A 112 -5.33 6.43 -21.07
C VAL A 112 -5.85 7.85 -21.18
N LYS A 113 -7.13 8.05 -20.84
CA LYS A 113 -7.75 9.38 -20.80
C LYS A 113 -8.17 9.73 -19.37
N TYR A 114 -7.62 10.82 -18.85
CA TYR A 114 -8.10 11.44 -17.62
C TYR A 114 -9.37 12.24 -17.93
N ILE A 115 -10.45 11.91 -17.22
CA ILE A 115 -11.72 12.61 -17.27
C ILE A 115 -11.94 13.31 -15.94
N ASN A 116 -12.59 14.47 -15.97
CA ASN A 116 -12.95 15.17 -14.74
C ASN A 116 -14.02 14.36 -14.00
N ASP A 117 -13.94 14.38 -12.67
CA ASP A 117 -14.96 13.79 -11.84
C ASP A 117 -16.30 14.51 -11.98
N VAL A 118 -17.38 13.77 -11.75
CA VAL A 118 -18.73 14.32 -11.67
C VAL A 118 -18.97 14.81 -10.26
N GLU A 119 -19.05 16.12 -10.10
CA GLU A 119 -19.24 16.77 -8.80
C GLU A 119 -20.55 17.57 -8.75
N THR A 120 -21.06 17.85 -7.56
CA THR A 120 -22.15 18.81 -7.38
C THR A 120 -21.71 20.22 -7.79
N ALA A 121 -22.64 21.08 -8.19
CA ALA A 121 -22.33 22.45 -8.63
C ALA A 121 -21.64 23.30 -7.53
N ASP A 122 -21.81 22.96 -6.27
CA ASP A 122 -21.16 23.58 -5.11
C ASP A 122 -19.81 22.93 -4.73
N GLY A 123 -19.37 21.89 -5.46
CA GLY A 123 -18.12 21.15 -5.23
C GLY A 123 -18.11 20.34 -3.93
N LYS A 124 -19.27 20.15 -3.28
CA LYS A 124 -19.36 19.51 -1.96
C LYS A 124 -19.32 17.99 -2.03
N TYR A 125 -19.82 17.41 -3.10
CA TYR A 125 -19.88 15.95 -3.28
C TYR A 125 -19.31 15.56 -4.63
N ASN A 126 -18.49 14.53 -4.63
CA ASN A 126 -17.93 13.90 -5.82
C ASN A 126 -18.58 12.50 -5.97
N PHE A 127 -19.16 12.24 -7.14
CA PHE A 127 -19.90 11.02 -7.46
C PHE A 127 -19.08 9.97 -8.19
N THR A 128 -17.88 10.31 -8.66
CA THR A 128 -17.00 9.41 -9.42
C THR A 128 -15.63 9.22 -8.79
N ASP A 129 -15.41 9.69 -7.55
CA ASP A 129 -14.17 9.49 -6.79
C ASP A 129 -13.83 7.99 -6.72
N GLY A 130 -12.74 7.61 -7.39
CA GLY A 130 -12.28 6.23 -7.48
C GLY A 130 -12.97 5.36 -8.55
N CYS A 131 -13.76 5.96 -9.45
CA CYS A 131 -14.43 5.26 -10.55
C CYS A 131 -13.78 5.61 -11.90
N GLY A 132 -13.69 4.61 -12.79
CA GLY A 132 -13.17 4.78 -14.15
C GLY A 132 -13.92 3.89 -15.13
N THR A 133 -13.82 4.20 -16.43
CA THR A 133 -14.39 3.36 -17.49
C THR A 133 -13.29 2.62 -18.25
N MET A 134 -13.63 1.43 -18.74
CA MET A 134 -12.74 0.56 -19.50
C MET A 134 -13.42 0.16 -20.80
N SER A 135 -12.67 0.16 -21.91
CA SER A 135 -13.22 -0.30 -23.19
C SER A 135 -13.50 -1.79 -23.16
N THR A 136 -14.47 -2.24 -23.97
CA THR A 136 -14.83 -3.67 -24.05
C THR A 136 -13.67 -4.53 -24.58
N ILE A 137 -12.86 -3.97 -25.49
CA ILE A 137 -11.65 -4.63 -26.01
C ILE A 137 -10.66 -4.87 -24.87
N LEU A 138 -10.38 -3.85 -24.06
CA LEU A 138 -9.45 -3.93 -22.95
C LEU A 138 -9.93 -4.92 -21.88
N ARG A 139 -11.24 -4.90 -21.58
CA ARG A 139 -11.87 -5.90 -20.70
C ARG A 139 -11.63 -7.33 -21.17
N ASP A 140 -11.77 -7.58 -22.47
CA ASP A 140 -11.63 -8.92 -23.04
C ASP A 140 -10.16 -9.38 -23.06
N GLU A 141 -9.21 -8.45 -23.24
CA GLU A 141 -7.78 -8.71 -23.10
C GLU A 141 -7.37 -9.03 -21.66
N VAL A 142 -7.84 -8.26 -20.68
CA VAL A 142 -7.64 -8.52 -19.25
C VAL A 142 -8.18 -9.91 -18.90
N ARG A 143 -9.41 -10.22 -19.31
CA ARG A 143 -10.03 -11.54 -19.10
C ARG A 143 -9.14 -12.64 -19.66
N ARG A 144 -8.69 -12.50 -20.91
CA ARG A 144 -7.84 -13.49 -21.57
C ARG A 144 -6.52 -13.72 -20.82
N SER A 145 -5.86 -12.64 -20.38
CA SER A 145 -4.62 -12.71 -19.60
C SER A 145 -4.82 -13.50 -18.30
N PHE A 146 -5.89 -13.22 -17.56
CA PHE A 146 -6.24 -13.99 -16.35
C PHE A 146 -6.48 -15.47 -16.64
N PHE A 147 -7.28 -15.79 -17.67
CA PHE A 147 -7.57 -17.18 -18.03
C PHE A 147 -6.30 -17.98 -18.32
N PHE A 148 -5.36 -17.43 -19.09
CA PHE A 148 -4.10 -18.11 -19.39
C PHE A 148 -3.19 -18.31 -18.18
N LYS A 149 -3.22 -17.40 -17.20
CA LYS A 149 -2.47 -17.54 -15.94
C LYS A 149 -3.06 -18.59 -15.00
N THR A 150 -4.38 -18.82 -15.06
CA THR A 150 -5.09 -19.78 -14.19
C THR A 150 -5.11 -21.21 -14.72
N LEU A 151 -4.65 -21.46 -15.96
CA LEU A 151 -4.59 -22.81 -16.51
C LEU A 151 -3.42 -23.58 -15.89
N PRO A 152 -3.63 -24.81 -15.39
CA PRO A 152 -2.53 -25.65 -14.95
C PRO A 152 -1.63 -25.99 -16.14
N PRO A 153 -0.29 -26.05 -15.96
CA PRO A 153 0.61 -26.43 -17.03
C PRO A 153 0.30 -27.86 -17.47
N GLY A 154 -0.18 -28.03 -18.71
CA GLY A 154 -0.31 -29.34 -19.34
C GLY A 154 -1.68 -29.74 -19.90
N ILE A 155 -2.65 -28.84 -20.04
CA ILE A 155 -3.84 -29.13 -20.87
C ILE A 155 -3.52 -28.68 -22.31
N PRO A 156 -3.33 -29.61 -23.27
CA PRO A 156 -3.14 -29.25 -24.67
C PRO A 156 -4.45 -28.68 -25.24
N GLN A 157 -4.31 -27.77 -26.21
CA GLN A 157 -5.42 -27.23 -26.99
C GLN A 157 -6.07 -28.29 -27.89
#